data_AF-A0A365YVD7-F1
#
_entry.id   AF-A0A365YVD7-F1
#
_cell.length_a   1.000
_cell.length_b   1.000
_cell.length_c   1.000
_cell.angle_alpha   90.00
_cell.angle_beta   90.00
_cell.angle_gamma   90.00
#
_symmetry.space_group_name_H-M   'P 1'
#
loop_
_entity.id
_entity.type
_entity.pdbx_description
1 polymer ?
#
loop_
_entity_poly.entity_id
_entity_poly.type
_entity_poly.pdbx_seq_one_letter_code
_entity_poly.pdbx_strand_id
1 'polypeptide(L)'
;MTGARAAAWEALHRVWRSGGTAGLATVVATFGSAPRPPGTPMLVTAEGGVVGGVSGGCVDGDVHVRALAAGNAVIQKPSELTPGVGEWLARSWARAVPDLPDVLQSLVGYAATGRALVAAGVDKVAFTGSVRSGRAVAADCAPHLTPLLLELGGDDGVVVAEGADAHTVHALADQPRGARLREAFVAHDAFQRGFCTPGQLMSALAALDRPGLDDPAAIREFMSGNLCRCGAYPNIVAAIRHVRGGHGA
;
A
#
# COMPACT_ATOMS: atom_id res chain seq x y z
N MET A 1 -2.75 -5.00 29.89
CA MET A 1 -2.10 -5.21 28.57
C MET A 1 -3.20 -5.29 27.52
N THR A 2 -3.08 -4.57 26.39
CA THR A 2 -4.04 -4.66 25.28
C THR A 2 -4.01 -6.06 24.64
N GLY A 3 -5.14 -6.56 24.14
CA GLY A 3 -5.27 -7.94 23.64
C GLY A 3 -4.29 -8.32 22.53
N ALA A 4 -3.95 -7.38 21.64
CA ALA A 4 -2.98 -7.61 20.55
C ALA A 4 -1.55 -7.86 21.06
N ARG A 5 -1.17 -7.22 22.17
CA ARG A 5 0.16 -7.40 22.77
C ARG A 5 0.29 -8.75 23.48
N ALA A 6 -0.80 -9.22 24.10
CA ALA A 6 -0.84 -10.56 24.70
C ALA A 6 -0.73 -11.65 23.61
N ALA A 7 -1.50 -11.53 22.53
CA ALA A 7 -1.50 -12.51 21.43
C ALA A 7 -0.13 -12.65 20.74
N ALA A 8 0.58 -11.54 20.52
CA ALA A 8 1.93 -11.58 19.92
C ALA A 8 2.95 -12.24 20.86
N TRP A 9 2.87 -12.01 22.17
CA TRP A 9 3.76 -12.64 23.13
C TRP A 9 3.50 -14.14 23.28
N GLU A 10 2.24 -14.55 23.33
CA GLU A 10 1.88 -15.97 23.34
C GLU A 10 2.35 -16.67 22.08
N ALA A 11 2.21 -16.02 20.92
CA ALA A 11 2.70 -16.55 19.65
C ALA A 11 4.23 -16.69 19.63
N LEU A 12 4.97 -15.69 20.12
CA LEU A 12 6.41 -15.81 20.22
C LEU A 12 6.82 -16.92 21.19
N HIS A 13 6.16 -17.03 22.35
CA HIS A 13 6.44 -18.07 23.32
C HIS A 13 6.27 -19.48 22.72
N ARG A 14 5.27 -19.66 21.85
CA ARG A 14 5.08 -20.91 21.12
C ARG A 14 6.22 -21.19 20.15
N VAL A 15 6.61 -20.20 19.34
CA VAL A 15 7.72 -20.35 18.38
C VAL A 15 9.05 -20.64 19.09
N TRP A 16 9.32 -19.93 20.19
CA TRP A 16 10.53 -20.14 20.99
C TRP A 16 10.59 -21.55 21.57
N ARG A 17 9.48 -22.06 22.12
CA ARG A 17 9.41 -23.42 22.68
C ARG A 17 9.58 -24.52 21.62
N SER A 18 9.18 -24.26 20.38
CA SER A 18 9.36 -25.22 19.30
C SER A 18 10.74 -25.15 18.65
N GLY A 19 11.64 -24.26 19.11
CA GLY A 19 12.94 -24.01 18.45
C GLY A 19 12.81 -23.33 17.09
N GLY A 20 11.66 -22.72 16.80
CA GLY A 20 11.39 -22.04 15.55
C GLY A 20 11.98 -20.63 15.52
N THR A 21 12.00 -20.04 14.32
CA THR A 21 12.50 -18.67 14.12
C THR A 21 11.33 -17.71 13.89
N ALA A 22 11.35 -16.57 14.59
CA ALA A 22 10.42 -15.48 14.33
C ALA A 22 11.10 -14.11 14.48
N GLY A 23 10.67 -13.15 13.68
CA GLY A 23 10.98 -11.73 13.82
C GLY A 23 9.88 -11.03 14.62
N LEU A 24 10.27 -10.21 15.60
CA LEU A 24 9.35 -9.39 16.39
C LEU A 24 9.70 -7.91 16.16
N ALA A 25 8.74 -7.14 15.63
CA ALA A 25 8.81 -5.69 15.54
C ALA A 25 7.90 -5.08 16.61
N THR A 26 8.30 -3.97 17.22
CA THR A 26 7.48 -3.23 18.20
C THR A 26 7.54 -1.74 17.90
N VAL A 27 6.40 -1.05 17.96
CA VAL A 27 6.35 0.41 17.84
C VAL A 27 7.01 1.00 19.07
N VAL A 28 8.14 1.71 18.91
CA VAL A 28 8.89 2.28 20.05
C VAL A 28 8.51 3.71 20.37
N ALA A 29 8.03 4.46 19.38
CA ALA A 29 7.53 5.82 19.53
C ALA A 29 6.55 6.15 18.40
N THR A 30 5.70 7.14 18.63
CA THR A 30 4.73 7.64 17.65
C THR A 30 4.81 9.15 17.60
N PHE A 31 4.80 9.71 16.39
CA PHE A 31 4.70 11.15 16.17
C PHE A 31 3.51 11.45 15.26
N GLY A 32 2.80 12.55 15.52
CA GLY A 32 1.62 12.92 14.73
C GLY A 32 0.50 11.88 14.77
N SER A 33 -0.10 11.60 13.62
CA SER A 33 -1.29 10.73 13.44
C SER A 33 -0.96 9.23 13.32
N ALA A 34 0.18 8.79 13.84
CA ALA A 34 0.64 7.41 13.68
C ALA A 34 -0.44 6.39 14.13
N PRO A 35 -0.77 5.39 13.29
CA PRO A 35 -1.96 4.56 13.46
C PRO A 35 -1.86 3.50 14.57
N ARG A 36 -0.66 3.27 15.12
CA ARG A 36 -0.41 2.25 16.15
C ARG A 36 0.34 2.87 17.33
N PRO A 37 -0.14 2.74 18.57
CA PRO A 37 0.52 3.34 19.73
C PRO A 37 1.87 2.66 20.05
N PRO A 38 2.77 3.35 20.78
CA PRO A 38 3.99 2.74 21.30
C PRO A 38 3.68 1.48 22.12
N GLY A 39 4.51 0.46 21.97
CA GLY A 39 4.36 -0.87 22.54
C GLY A 39 3.49 -1.83 21.72
N THR A 40 3.01 -1.45 20.53
CA THR A 40 2.28 -2.37 19.64
C THR A 40 3.26 -3.33 18.93
N PRO A 41 3.08 -4.66 19.04
CA PRO A 41 3.97 -5.63 18.42
C PRO A 41 3.44 -6.19 17.08
N MET A 42 4.35 -6.70 16.25
CA MET A 42 4.11 -7.55 15.09
C MET A 42 5.12 -8.70 15.10
N LEU A 43 4.64 -9.93 15.10
CA LEU A 43 5.43 -11.14 15.00
C LEU A 43 5.29 -11.71 13.58
N VAL A 44 6.41 -12.15 12.99
CA VAL A 44 6.46 -12.88 11.72
C VAL A 44 7.24 -14.17 11.95
N THR A 45 6.66 -15.33 11.64
CA THR A 45 7.34 -16.64 11.75
C THR A 45 8.02 -17.02 10.44
N ALA A 46 9.02 -17.91 10.49
CA ALA A 46 9.73 -18.39 9.31
C ALA A 46 8.82 -19.10 8.29
N GLU A 47 7.70 -19.66 8.75
CA GLU A 47 6.68 -20.32 7.94
C GLU A 47 5.67 -19.32 7.34
N GLY A 48 5.89 -18.01 7.53
CA GLY A 48 5.06 -16.93 6.98
C GLY A 48 3.85 -16.57 7.85
N GLY A 49 3.76 -17.08 9.09
CA GLY A 49 2.71 -16.69 10.03
C GLY A 49 2.89 -15.26 10.54
N VAL A 50 1.83 -14.46 10.59
CA VAL A 50 1.90 -13.06 11.06
C VAL A 50 0.89 -12.83 12.19
N VAL A 51 1.34 -12.21 13.29
CA VAL A 51 0.49 -11.87 14.45
C VAL A 51 0.76 -10.43 14.89
N GLY A 52 -0.28 -9.58 14.91
CA GLY A 52 -0.15 -8.17 15.26
C GLY A 52 0.15 -7.26 14.07
N GLY A 53 0.70 -6.06 14.31
CA GLY A 53 0.99 -5.08 13.26
C GLY A 53 1.62 -3.79 13.79
N VAL A 54 2.79 -3.42 13.26
CA VAL A 54 3.51 -2.17 13.61
C VAL A 54 3.11 -0.98 12.74
N SER A 55 2.30 -1.20 11.71
CA SER A 55 1.66 -0.16 10.91
C SER A 55 0.13 -0.31 10.93
N GLY A 56 -0.57 0.73 10.48
CA GLY A 56 -2.03 0.71 10.32
C GLY A 56 -2.51 -0.11 9.12
N GLY A 57 -1.61 -0.62 8.28
CA GLY A 57 -1.95 -1.12 6.95
C GLY A 57 -2.40 0.01 6.00
N CYS A 58 -2.91 -0.35 4.82
CA CYS A 58 -3.53 0.60 3.90
C CYS A 58 -4.70 1.31 4.59
N VAL A 59 -4.60 2.63 4.73
CA VAL A 59 -5.57 3.49 5.42
C VAL A 59 -6.98 3.35 4.85
N ASP A 60 -7.16 3.00 3.57
CA ASP A 60 -8.50 2.91 2.97
C ASP A 60 -9.40 1.86 3.64
N GLY A 61 -8.89 0.67 3.94
CA GLY A 61 -9.67 -0.37 4.63
C GLY A 61 -10.06 0.05 6.05
N ASP A 62 -9.14 0.67 6.77
CA ASP A 62 -9.39 1.22 8.11
C ASP A 62 -10.35 2.42 8.06
N VAL A 63 -10.27 3.27 7.03
CA VAL A 63 -11.20 4.38 6.80
C VAL A 63 -12.60 3.85 6.50
N HIS A 64 -12.74 2.83 5.66
CA HIS A 64 -14.05 2.21 5.42
C HIS A 64 -14.61 1.62 6.71
N VAL A 65 -13.82 0.83 7.43
CA VAL A 65 -14.26 0.18 8.68
C VAL A 65 -14.64 1.23 9.73
N ARG A 66 -13.84 2.29 9.92
CA ARG A 66 -14.15 3.35 10.88
C ARG A 66 -15.34 4.19 10.46
N ALA A 67 -15.48 4.52 9.18
CA ALA A 67 -16.63 5.27 8.67
C ALA A 67 -17.92 4.47 8.88
N LEU A 68 -17.92 3.18 8.50
CA LEU A 68 -19.04 2.26 8.71
C LEU A 68 -19.34 2.08 10.19
N ALA A 69 -18.32 1.89 11.05
CA ALA A 69 -18.49 1.76 12.49
C ALA A 69 -19.04 3.03 13.15
N ALA A 70 -18.74 4.20 12.58
CA ALA A 70 -19.31 5.48 12.99
C ALA A 70 -20.72 5.74 12.41
N GLY A 71 -21.31 4.76 11.71
CA GLY A 71 -22.68 4.82 11.18
C GLY A 71 -22.80 5.54 9.83
N ASN A 72 -21.70 5.72 9.10
CA ASN A 72 -21.72 6.38 7.79
C ASN A 72 -21.91 5.37 6.65
N ALA A 73 -22.58 5.78 5.59
CA ALA A 73 -22.50 5.10 4.30
C ALA A 73 -21.18 5.48 3.59
N VAL A 74 -20.63 4.55 2.81
CA VAL A 74 -19.32 4.70 2.16
C VAL A 74 -19.44 4.39 0.67
N ILE A 75 -19.02 5.33 -0.16
CA ILE A 75 -18.73 5.10 -1.57
C ILE A 75 -17.21 5.09 -1.73
N GLN A 76 -16.64 3.91 -1.95
CA GLN A 76 -15.23 3.81 -2.29
C GLN A 76 -15.04 3.97 -3.80
N LYS A 77 -14.10 4.83 -4.19
CA LYS A 77 -13.67 4.99 -5.59
C LYS A 77 -12.28 4.39 -5.79
N PRO A 78 -12.15 3.06 -6.02
CA PRO A 78 -10.84 2.46 -6.24
C PRO A 78 -10.17 3.04 -7.50
N SER A 79 -8.87 2.76 -7.63
CA SER A 79 -8.14 3.04 -8.85
C SER A 79 -8.73 2.22 -9.99
N GLU A 80 -9.02 2.87 -11.10
CA GLU A 80 -9.47 2.26 -12.34
C GLU A 80 -8.43 1.32 -12.96
N LEU A 81 -7.15 1.49 -12.59
CA LEU A 81 -6.07 0.61 -13.03
C LEU A 81 -6.05 -0.73 -12.28
N THR A 82 -6.62 -0.78 -11.07
CA THR A 82 -6.59 -1.96 -10.19
C THR A 82 -7.86 -2.04 -9.31
N PRO A 83 -9.06 -2.25 -9.89
CA PRO A 83 -10.32 -2.13 -9.15
C PRO A 83 -10.71 -3.37 -8.33
N GLY A 84 -10.12 -4.54 -8.63
CA GLY A 84 -10.64 -5.84 -8.22
C GLY A 84 -10.90 -6.02 -6.71
N VAL A 85 -10.00 -5.52 -5.86
CA VAL A 85 -10.16 -5.62 -4.39
C VAL A 85 -11.31 -4.75 -3.90
N GLY A 86 -11.44 -3.52 -4.41
CA GLY A 86 -12.51 -2.60 -4.02
C GLY A 86 -13.88 -3.19 -4.38
N GLU A 87 -14.04 -3.70 -5.60
CA GLU A 87 -15.29 -4.32 -6.00
C GLU A 87 -15.59 -5.61 -5.22
N TRP A 88 -14.57 -6.44 -4.97
CA TRP A 88 -14.74 -7.64 -4.17
C TRP A 88 -15.22 -7.30 -2.76
N LEU A 89 -14.69 -6.24 -2.15
CA LEU A 89 -15.11 -5.79 -0.81
C LEU A 89 -16.58 -5.36 -0.80
N ALA A 90 -17.02 -4.55 -1.75
CA ALA A 90 -18.43 -4.14 -1.86
C ALA A 90 -19.36 -5.34 -2.09
N ARG A 91 -18.98 -6.28 -2.97
CA ARG A 91 -19.74 -7.53 -3.18
C ARG A 91 -19.79 -8.39 -1.92
N SER A 92 -18.68 -8.47 -1.18
CA SER A 92 -18.61 -9.21 0.07
C SER A 92 -19.48 -8.59 1.17
N TRP A 93 -19.52 -7.26 1.25
CA TRP A 93 -20.44 -6.54 2.12
C TRP A 93 -21.89 -6.87 1.79
N ALA A 94 -22.30 -6.73 0.52
CA ALA A 94 -23.67 -7.01 0.11
C ALA A 94 -24.11 -8.45 0.42
N ARG A 95 -23.18 -9.42 0.36
CA ARG A 95 -23.46 -10.81 0.78
C ARG A 95 -23.55 -10.98 2.30
N ALA A 96 -22.71 -10.28 3.06
CA ALA A 96 -22.63 -10.41 4.50
C ALA A 96 -23.70 -9.60 5.25
N VAL A 97 -24.16 -8.49 4.66
CA VAL A 97 -25.11 -7.53 5.24
C VAL A 97 -26.24 -7.26 4.23
N PRO A 98 -27.07 -8.26 3.92
CA PRO A 98 -28.05 -8.19 2.84
C PRO A 98 -29.17 -7.17 3.07
N ASP A 99 -29.43 -6.77 4.33
CA ASP A 99 -30.45 -5.78 4.66
C ASP A 99 -29.98 -4.34 4.41
N LEU A 100 -28.66 -4.12 4.27
CA LEU A 100 -28.04 -2.81 4.06
C LEU A 100 -26.95 -2.87 2.98
N PRO A 101 -27.25 -3.39 1.77
CA PRO A 101 -26.23 -3.64 0.76
C PRO A 101 -25.61 -2.34 0.25
N ASP A 102 -26.39 -1.25 0.23
CA ASP A 102 -26.01 0.05 -0.32
C ASP A 102 -25.17 0.91 0.64
N VAL A 103 -24.92 0.43 1.86
CA VAL A 103 -24.08 1.13 2.85
C VAL A 103 -22.60 1.11 2.45
N LEU A 104 -22.14 0.12 1.68
CA LEU A 104 -20.80 0.10 1.09
C LEU A 104 -20.88 -0.12 -0.43
N GLN A 105 -20.64 0.93 -1.19
CA GLN A 105 -20.67 0.90 -2.65
C GLN A 105 -19.27 1.09 -3.23
N SER A 106 -19.03 0.49 -4.40
CA SER A 106 -17.79 0.67 -5.16
C SER A 106 -18.08 1.32 -6.50
N LEU A 107 -17.45 2.46 -6.77
CA LEU A 107 -17.59 3.17 -8.04
C LEU A 107 -16.23 3.28 -8.73
N VAL A 108 -16.04 2.55 -9.82
CA VAL A 108 -14.78 2.57 -10.59
C VAL A 108 -14.87 3.64 -11.66
N GLY A 109 -13.81 4.44 -11.79
CA GLY A 109 -13.70 5.41 -12.88
C GLY A 109 -12.56 6.39 -12.67
N TYR A 110 -12.26 7.16 -13.71
CA TYR A 110 -11.16 8.13 -13.73
C TYR A 110 -11.51 9.41 -12.92
N ALA A 111 -10.72 10.47 -13.08
CA ALA A 111 -10.89 11.73 -12.35
C ALA A 111 -12.29 12.35 -12.47
N ALA A 112 -12.95 12.21 -13.62
CA ALA A 112 -14.31 12.73 -13.82
C ALA A 112 -15.33 12.10 -12.86
N THR A 113 -15.19 10.80 -12.56
CA THR A 113 -16.03 10.08 -11.60
C THR A 113 -15.81 10.62 -10.19
N GLY A 114 -14.55 10.88 -9.80
CA GLY A 114 -14.23 11.51 -8.52
C GLY A 114 -14.87 12.89 -8.36
N ARG A 115 -14.76 13.74 -9.39
CA ARG A 115 -15.41 15.06 -9.40
C ARG A 115 -16.93 14.98 -9.28
N ALA A 116 -17.55 14.06 -10.01
CA ALA A 116 -18.99 13.86 -9.95
C ALA A 116 -19.43 13.43 -8.54
N LEU A 117 -18.66 12.58 -7.84
CA LEU A 117 -18.93 12.21 -6.46
C LEU A 117 -18.86 13.40 -5.49
N VAL A 118 -17.87 14.27 -5.64
CA VAL A 118 -17.75 15.48 -4.81
C VAL A 118 -18.93 16.42 -5.08
N ALA A 119 -19.23 16.67 -6.36
CA ALA A 119 -20.34 17.51 -6.78
C ALA A 119 -21.73 16.97 -6.36
N ALA A 120 -21.85 15.66 -6.14
CA ALA A 120 -23.07 15.03 -5.63
C ALA A 120 -23.34 15.35 -4.15
N GLY A 121 -22.42 16.01 -3.44
CA GLY A 121 -22.64 16.51 -2.08
C GLY A 121 -22.34 15.50 -0.98
N VAL A 122 -21.27 14.71 -1.12
CA VAL A 122 -20.79 13.85 -0.02
C VAL A 122 -20.36 14.68 1.19
N ASP A 123 -20.65 14.18 2.39
CA ASP A 123 -20.37 14.89 3.65
C ASP A 123 -18.89 14.95 4.02
N LYS A 124 -18.08 14.03 3.47
CA LYS A 124 -16.64 13.96 3.70
C LYS A 124 -15.94 13.26 2.55
N VAL A 125 -14.76 13.75 2.19
CA VAL A 125 -13.87 13.09 1.24
C VAL A 125 -12.60 12.62 1.95
N ALA A 126 -12.29 11.34 1.84
CA ALA A 126 -10.98 10.80 2.17
C ALA A 126 -10.27 10.44 0.86
N PHE A 127 -9.14 11.07 0.57
CA PHE A 127 -8.39 10.85 -0.65
C PHE A 127 -6.98 10.39 -0.35
N THR A 128 -6.57 9.32 -1.02
CA THR A 128 -5.22 8.78 -0.96
C THR A 128 -4.61 8.77 -2.35
N GLY A 129 -3.48 9.44 -2.56
CA GLY A 129 -2.84 9.52 -3.87
C GLY A 129 -1.70 10.54 -3.97
N SER A 130 -1.42 11.02 -5.18
CA SER A 130 -0.33 12.00 -5.40
C SER A 130 -0.69 13.39 -4.87
N VAL A 131 0.31 14.21 -4.55
CA VAL A 131 0.10 15.63 -4.15
C VAL A 131 -0.62 16.41 -5.24
N ARG A 132 -0.26 16.19 -6.51
CA ARG A 132 -0.93 16.84 -7.66
C ARG A 132 -2.42 16.52 -7.70
N SER A 133 -2.78 15.25 -7.57
CA SER A 133 -4.18 14.81 -7.55
C SER A 133 -4.90 15.29 -6.29
N GLY A 134 -4.25 15.29 -5.14
CA GLY A 134 -4.79 15.79 -3.89
C GLY A 134 -5.16 17.27 -3.95
N ARG A 135 -4.32 18.10 -4.60
CA ARG A 135 -4.64 19.51 -4.87
C ARG A 135 -5.87 19.67 -5.75
N ALA A 136 -6.03 18.84 -6.77
CA ALA A 136 -7.22 18.85 -7.63
C ALA A 136 -8.48 18.48 -6.83
N VAL A 137 -8.43 17.41 -6.02
CA VAL A 137 -9.55 16.99 -5.16
C VAL A 137 -9.90 18.08 -4.14
N ALA A 138 -8.90 18.74 -3.55
CA ALA A 138 -9.13 19.86 -2.63
C ALA A 138 -9.83 21.03 -3.32
N ALA A 139 -9.44 21.35 -4.57
CA ALA A 139 -10.11 22.36 -5.38
C ALA A 139 -11.55 21.97 -5.71
N ASP A 140 -11.81 20.68 -6.01
CA ASP A 140 -13.17 20.18 -6.26
C ASP A 140 -14.06 20.25 -5.00
N CYS A 141 -13.50 20.05 -3.81
CA CYS A 141 -14.23 20.12 -2.53
C CYS A 141 -14.50 21.55 -2.05
N ALA A 142 -13.66 22.51 -2.45
CA ALA A 142 -13.69 23.87 -1.92
C ALA A 142 -15.03 24.62 -2.11
N PRO A 143 -15.73 24.55 -3.26
CA PRO A 143 -17.00 25.26 -3.46
C PRO A 143 -18.11 24.85 -2.49
N HIS A 144 -18.05 23.63 -1.95
CA HIS A 144 -19.06 23.07 -1.05
C HIS A 144 -18.59 22.97 0.39
N LEU A 145 -17.36 23.44 0.68
CA LEU A 145 -16.70 23.31 1.98
C LEU A 145 -16.67 21.85 2.47
N THR A 146 -16.63 20.88 1.55
CA THR A 146 -16.62 19.46 1.90
C THR A 146 -15.35 19.13 2.69
N PRO A 147 -15.46 18.66 3.95
CA PRO A 147 -14.30 18.30 4.76
C PRO A 147 -13.45 17.22 4.08
N LEU A 148 -12.14 17.45 4.01
CA LEU A 148 -11.18 16.57 3.35
C LEU A 148 -10.15 15.97 4.31
N LEU A 149 -9.80 14.71 4.07
CA LEU A 149 -8.62 14.04 4.61
C LEU A 149 -7.75 13.64 3.42
N LEU A 150 -6.51 14.12 3.36
CA LEU A 150 -5.60 13.89 2.24
C LEU A 150 -4.38 13.08 2.70
N GLU A 151 -4.33 11.82 2.30
CA GLU A 151 -3.20 10.91 2.50
C GLU A 151 -2.31 10.91 1.26
N LEU A 152 -1.40 11.88 1.20
CA LEU A 152 -0.59 12.15 0.02
C LEU A 152 0.76 11.40 0.04
N GLY A 153 1.54 11.56 -1.02
CA GLY A 153 2.92 11.11 -1.09
C GLY A 153 3.93 12.19 -0.69
N GLY A 154 5.20 11.80 -0.61
CA GLY A 154 6.36 12.64 -0.32
C GLY A 154 7.63 11.78 -0.22
N ASP A 155 8.76 12.42 0.04
CA ASP A 155 10.03 11.75 0.27
C ASP A 155 10.12 11.29 1.73
N ASP A 156 9.78 10.02 1.97
CA ASP A 156 9.93 9.41 3.29
C ASP A 156 11.41 9.01 3.50
N GLY A 157 12.18 9.95 4.07
CA GLY A 157 13.58 9.74 4.39
C GLY A 157 13.77 8.64 5.45
N VAL A 158 14.60 7.65 5.14
CA VAL A 158 15.08 6.66 6.11
C VAL A 158 16.48 7.07 6.55
N VAL A 159 16.62 7.48 7.81
CA VAL A 159 17.92 7.82 8.40
C VAL A 159 18.55 6.55 8.97
N VAL A 160 19.71 6.15 8.43
CA VAL A 160 20.48 4.98 8.87
C VAL A 160 21.65 5.48 9.71
N ALA A 161 21.68 5.09 10.98
CA ALA A 161 22.75 5.47 11.91
C ALA A 161 24.02 4.62 11.69
N GLU A 162 25.17 5.16 12.09
CA GLU A 162 26.45 4.47 12.08
C GLU A 162 26.38 3.23 13.00
N GLY A 163 26.46 2.04 12.41
CA GLY A 163 26.37 0.75 13.12
C GLY A 163 25.05 -0.03 12.94
N ALA A 164 24.14 0.42 12.08
CA ALA A 164 22.96 -0.36 11.73
C ALA A 164 23.33 -1.59 10.87
N ASP A 165 23.05 -2.80 11.36
CA ASP A 165 23.18 -4.06 10.62
C ASP A 165 21.81 -4.46 10.04
N ALA A 166 21.64 -4.33 8.72
CA ALA A 166 20.36 -4.47 8.04
C ALA A 166 20.43 -5.48 6.88
N HIS A 167 19.67 -6.58 6.97
CA HIS A 167 19.51 -7.57 5.90
C HIS A 167 18.03 -7.76 5.51
N THR A 168 17.64 -7.26 4.33
CA THR A 168 16.30 -7.35 3.66
C THR A 168 16.48 -7.08 2.15
N VAL A 169 15.66 -6.24 1.46
CA VAL A 169 15.87 -5.71 0.08
C VAL A 169 17.32 -5.24 -0.20
N HIS A 170 18.12 -5.07 0.85
CA HIS A 170 19.54 -4.82 0.87
C HIS A 170 20.38 -5.89 0.14
N ALA A 171 19.97 -7.16 0.09
CA ALA A 171 20.66 -8.18 -0.71
C ALA A 171 20.58 -7.93 -2.23
N LEU A 172 19.69 -7.02 -2.69
CA LEU A 172 19.66 -6.57 -4.07
C LEU A 172 20.77 -5.56 -4.40
N ALA A 173 21.27 -4.82 -3.41
CA ALA A 173 22.37 -3.89 -3.61
C ALA A 173 23.67 -4.64 -3.95
N ASP A 174 23.83 -5.84 -3.37
CA ASP A 174 25.00 -6.71 -3.60
C ASP A 174 24.90 -7.50 -4.91
N GLN A 175 23.79 -7.40 -5.64
CA GLN A 175 23.59 -8.05 -6.93
C GLN A 175 23.65 -6.99 -8.05
N PRO A 176 24.52 -7.12 -9.06
CA PRO A 176 24.63 -6.15 -10.16
C PRO A 176 23.29 -5.85 -10.84
N ARG A 177 22.42 -6.86 -10.96
CA ARG A 177 21.08 -6.73 -11.54
C ARG A 177 20.07 -6.06 -10.62
N GLY A 178 20.17 -6.29 -9.31
CA GLY A 178 19.36 -5.62 -8.30
C GLY A 178 19.72 -4.14 -8.16
N ALA A 179 21.02 -3.81 -8.24
CA ALA A 179 21.51 -2.43 -8.28
C ALA A 179 20.95 -1.67 -9.50
N ARG A 180 21.09 -2.24 -10.71
CA ARG A 180 20.52 -1.66 -11.94
C ARG A 180 19.02 -1.44 -11.87
N LEU A 181 18.28 -2.37 -11.25
CA LEU A 181 16.83 -2.22 -11.10
C LEU A 181 16.46 -1.08 -10.14
N ARG A 182 17.21 -0.94 -9.04
CA ARG A 182 17.00 0.16 -8.09
C ARG A 182 17.33 1.51 -8.72
N GLU A 183 18.42 1.59 -9.47
CA GLU A 183 18.78 2.80 -10.24
C GLU A 183 17.70 3.14 -11.26
N ALA A 184 17.16 2.15 -11.98
CA ALA A 184 16.05 2.38 -12.89
C ALA A 184 14.78 2.84 -12.16
N PHE A 185 14.49 2.31 -10.97
CA PHE A 185 13.36 2.77 -10.16
C PHE A 185 13.50 4.23 -9.73
N VAL A 186 14.73 4.66 -9.40
CA VAL A 186 15.04 6.08 -9.10
C VAL A 186 14.92 6.93 -10.36
N ALA A 187 15.56 6.53 -11.46
CA ALA A 187 15.59 7.30 -12.69
C ALA A 187 14.21 7.53 -13.34
N HIS A 188 13.25 6.64 -13.06
CA HIS A 188 11.90 6.70 -13.61
C HIS A 188 10.84 7.18 -12.62
N ASP A 189 11.21 7.60 -11.40
CA ASP A 189 10.24 7.92 -10.34
C ASP A 189 9.25 6.77 -10.08
N ALA A 190 9.75 5.54 -10.06
CA ALA A 190 8.96 4.31 -9.91
C ALA A 190 8.55 4.03 -8.45
N PHE A 191 8.77 4.99 -7.55
CA PHE A 191 8.33 4.96 -6.16
C PHE A 191 7.97 6.37 -5.69
N GLN A 192 7.18 6.44 -4.61
CA GLN A 192 6.93 7.70 -3.87
C GLN A 192 7.07 7.41 -2.37
N ARG A 193 5.98 7.06 -1.66
CA ARG A 193 6.00 6.66 -0.23
C ARG A 193 6.91 5.46 0.11
N GLY A 194 7.45 4.75 -0.87
CA GLY A 194 8.36 3.63 -0.62
C GLY A 194 7.72 2.35 -0.05
N PHE A 195 6.53 2.41 0.53
CA PHE A 195 5.94 1.27 1.27
C PHE A 195 5.74 0.02 0.41
N CYS A 196 5.29 0.18 -0.82
CA CYS A 196 5.14 -0.93 -1.77
C CYS A 196 6.46 -1.29 -2.46
N THR A 197 7.48 -0.44 -2.40
CA THR A 197 8.70 -0.53 -3.22
C THR A 197 9.47 -1.84 -3.01
N PRO A 198 9.62 -2.38 -1.79
CA PRO A 198 10.25 -3.70 -1.63
C PRO A 198 9.53 -4.82 -2.40
N GLY A 199 8.19 -4.89 -2.32
CA GLY A 199 7.40 -5.87 -3.08
C GLY A 199 7.48 -5.66 -4.58
N GLN A 200 7.41 -4.39 -5.02
CA GLN A 200 7.56 -4.01 -6.41
C GLN A 200 8.95 -4.40 -6.95
N LEU A 201 10.04 -4.18 -6.22
CA LEU A 201 11.40 -4.54 -6.63
C LEU A 201 11.57 -6.06 -6.76
N MET A 202 11.01 -6.84 -5.83
CA MET A 202 11.12 -8.30 -5.87
C MET A 202 10.33 -8.90 -7.04
N SER A 203 9.10 -8.46 -7.27
CA SER A 203 8.33 -8.92 -8.44
C SER A 203 8.88 -8.39 -9.75
N ALA A 204 9.45 -7.18 -9.77
CA ALA A 204 10.13 -6.65 -10.94
C ALA A 204 11.35 -7.49 -11.31
N LEU A 205 12.15 -7.98 -10.35
CA LEU A 205 13.23 -8.93 -10.62
C LEU A 205 12.71 -10.22 -11.28
N ALA A 206 11.64 -10.80 -10.74
CA ALA A 206 11.01 -11.98 -11.34
C ALA A 206 10.48 -11.70 -12.76
N ALA A 207 9.97 -10.48 -13.01
CA ALA A 207 9.53 -10.05 -14.33
C ALA A 207 10.69 -9.97 -15.34
N LEU A 208 11.90 -9.64 -14.89
CA LEU A 208 13.10 -9.62 -15.75
C LEU A 208 13.51 -11.03 -16.20
N ASP A 209 13.17 -12.07 -15.44
CA ASP A 209 13.48 -13.47 -15.77
C ASP A 209 12.40 -14.16 -16.61
N ARG A 210 11.25 -13.52 -16.80
CA ARG A 210 10.14 -14.10 -17.57
C ARG A 210 10.39 -13.94 -19.09
N PRO A 211 10.55 -15.05 -19.84
CA PRO A 211 10.72 -15.00 -21.29
C PRO A 211 9.47 -14.42 -21.96
N GLY A 212 9.66 -13.54 -22.95
CA GLY A 212 8.57 -12.95 -23.74
C GLY A 212 7.71 -11.89 -23.03
N LEU A 213 8.07 -11.48 -21.81
CA LEU A 213 7.37 -10.43 -21.06
C LEU A 213 7.87 -9.01 -21.43
N ASP A 214 7.77 -8.62 -22.71
CA ASP A 214 8.30 -7.35 -23.22
C ASP A 214 7.24 -6.27 -23.44
N ASP A 215 5.98 -6.69 -23.57
CA ASP A 215 4.85 -5.80 -23.76
C ASP A 215 4.45 -5.08 -22.45
N PRO A 216 4.21 -3.75 -22.45
CA PRO A 216 3.82 -3.00 -21.26
C PRO A 216 2.54 -3.47 -20.57
N ALA A 217 1.55 -4.00 -21.31
CA ALA A 217 0.33 -4.52 -20.70
C ALA A 217 0.61 -5.86 -20.01
N ALA A 218 1.41 -6.73 -20.64
CA ALA A 218 1.84 -7.98 -20.04
C ALA A 218 2.69 -7.76 -18.78
N ILE A 219 3.64 -6.82 -18.78
CA ILE A 219 4.42 -6.46 -17.59
C ILE A 219 3.50 -5.95 -16.47
N ARG A 220 2.53 -5.09 -16.79
CA ARG A 220 1.58 -4.55 -15.81
C ARG A 220 0.72 -5.64 -15.19
N GLU A 221 0.22 -6.56 -15.99
CA GLU A 221 -0.56 -7.71 -15.53
C GLU A 221 0.28 -8.61 -14.61
N PHE A 222 1.52 -8.90 -14.99
CA PHE A 222 2.46 -9.65 -14.15
C PHE A 222 2.73 -8.96 -12.80
N MET A 223 2.83 -7.64 -12.80
CA MET A 223 3.06 -6.82 -11.60
C MET A 223 1.79 -6.58 -10.76
N SER A 224 0.61 -7.01 -11.22
CA SER A 224 -0.69 -6.75 -10.58
C SER A 224 -0.83 -7.32 -9.17
N GLY A 225 0.01 -8.29 -8.80
CA GLY A 225 0.13 -8.81 -7.44
C GLY A 225 0.67 -7.81 -6.42
N ASN A 226 1.18 -6.65 -6.85
CA ASN A 226 1.70 -5.60 -5.97
C ASN A 226 0.89 -4.31 -6.10
N LEU A 227 0.29 -3.87 -4.99
CA LEU A 227 -0.46 -2.63 -4.92
C LEU A 227 0.49 -1.44 -4.66
N CYS A 228 0.51 -0.47 -5.57
CA CYS A 228 1.16 0.82 -5.42
C CYS A 228 0.11 1.93 -5.25
N ARG A 229 -0.15 2.35 -4.02
CA ARG A 229 -1.15 3.38 -3.73
C ARG A 229 -0.77 4.79 -4.23
N CYS A 230 0.51 4.99 -4.50
CA CYS A 230 1.04 6.22 -5.09
C CYS A 230 0.76 6.33 -6.60
N GLY A 231 0.33 5.23 -7.23
CA GLY A 231 0.03 5.19 -8.66
C GLY A 231 1.27 5.18 -9.56
N ALA A 232 2.43 4.78 -9.04
CA ALA A 232 3.69 4.74 -9.80
C ALA A 232 3.73 3.61 -10.86
N TYR A 233 2.62 2.92 -11.12
CA TYR A 233 2.58 1.76 -12.03
C TYR A 233 3.15 2.02 -13.44
N PRO A 234 2.85 3.15 -14.12
CA PRO A 234 3.46 3.44 -15.42
C PRO A 234 4.99 3.55 -15.33
N ASN A 235 5.48 4.16 -14.25
CA ASN A 235 6.90 4.39 -13.98
C ASN A 235 7.62 3.09 -13.59
N ILE A 236 6.95 2.21 -12.84
CA ILE A 236 7.44 0.86 -12.51
C ILE A 236 7.61 0.04 -13.78
N VAL A 237 6.62 0.08 -14.69
CA VAL A 237 6.73 -0.60 -16.00
C VAL A 237 7.88 -0.01 -16.84
N ALA A 238 8.04 1.32 -16.83
CA ALA A 238 9.14 1.99 -17.53
C ALA A 238 10.52 1.57 -16.97
N ALA A 239 10.66 1.48 -15.65
CA ALA A 239 11.87 1.03 -14.98
C ALA A 239 12.23 -0.43 -15.34
N ILE A 240 11.25 -1.33 -15.37
CA ILE A 240 11.47 -2.74 -15.78
C ILE A 240 11.94 -2.81 -17.24
N ARG A 241 11.31 -2.05 -18.14
CA ARG A 241 11.68 -2.01 -19.56
C ARG A 241 13.06 -1.41 -19.78
N HIS A 242 13.44 -0.37 -19.03
CA HIS A 242 14.79 0.18 -19.04
C HIS A 242 15.83 -0.91 -18.75
N VAL A 243 15.61 -1.71 -17.71
CA VAL A 243 16.57 -2.78 -17.36
C VAL A 243 16.62 -3.88 -18.41
N ARG A 244 15.48 -4.30 -18.99
CA ARG A 244 15.41 -5.31 -20.07
C ARG A 244 16.07 -4.85 -21.37
N GLY A 245 15.88 -3.58 -21.75
CA GLY A 245 16.42 -2.98 -22.98
C GLY A 245 17.93 -2.73 -22.96
N GLY A 246 18.58 -2.88 -21.80
CA GLY A 246 20.03 -2.69 -21.63
C GLY A 246 20.92 -3.83 -22.12
N HIS A 247 20.56 -4.50 -23.23
CA HIS A 247 21.50 -5.23 -24.08
C HIS A 247 21.78 -4.38 -25.31
N GLY A 248 22.66 -3.39 -25.18
CA GLY A 248 22.98 -2.46 -26.25
C GLY A 248 23.72 -1.21 -25.81
N ALA A 249 24.82 -1.37 -25.08
CA ALA A 249 25.99 -0.49 -25.07
C ALA A 249 27.11 -1.18 -24.29
#